data_AF-A0A7V6E7Z5-F1
#
_entry.id   AF-A0A7V6E7Z5-F1
#
_cell.length_a   1.000
_cell.length_b   1.000
_cell.length_c   1.000
_cell.angle_alpha   90.00
_cell.angle_beta   90.00
_cell.angle_gamma   90.00
#
_symmetry.space_group_name_H-M   'P 1'
#
loop_
_entity.id
_entity.type
_entity.pdbx_description
1 polymer ?
#
loop_
_entity_poly.entity_id
_entity_poly.type
_entity_poly.pdbx_seq_one_letter_code
_entity_poly.pdbx_strand_id
1 'polypeptide(L)'
;MVGILTALLVFIGGCKNAGQGAEELKAIETFQAMMSAFRDKDTNTLWKLCDRKTTEFFQTLGSQIDEARALIERCYPEKEKEGANKAILGDIVPRGARGKEVFMALVDPSALRVSPDKNSYLVEKVVVGGDKALVMTQASEVFEFVHEDDGFKTAHFLEAVKRKPWYSTLMENLKTIRENCQKKSGAQNEKD
;
A
#
# COMPACT_ATOMS: atom_id res chain seq x y z
N MET A 1 -16.41 -6.21 -35.55
CA MET A 1 -17.77 -6.59 -35.08
C MET A 1 -17.58 -7.80 -34.18
N VAL A 2 -17.87 -7.82 -32.89
CA VAL A 2 -18.70 -6.98 -32.02
C VAL A 2 -18.03 -6.93 -30.64
N GLY A 3 -17.81 -5.73 -30.10
CA GLY A 3 -17.38 -5.55 -28.72
C GLY A 3 -18.58 -5.72 -27.79
N ILE A 4 -18.49 -6.64 -26.83
CA ILE A 4 -19.49 -6.79 -25.78
C ILE A 4 -18.98 -6.01 -24.58
N LEU A 5 -19.39 -4.75 -24.52
CA LEU A 5 -19.27 -3.90 -23.34
C LEU A 5 -20.38 -4.36 -22.38
N THR A 6 -20.05 -5.24 -21.43
CA THR A 6 -21.01 -5.67 -20.40
C THR A 6 -21.20 -4.52 -19.42
N ALA A 7 -22.21 -3.69 -19.66
CA ALA A 7 -22.66 -2.68 -18.72
C ALA A 7 -23.22 -3.38 -17.46
N LEU A 8 -22.59 -3.13 -16.31
CA LEU A 8 -23.09 -3.56 -15.01
C LEU A 8 -24.35 -2.74 -14.69
N LEU A 9 -25.53 -3.35 -14.83
CA LEU A 9 -26.80 -2.73 -14.43
C LEU A 9 -26.94 -2.81 -12.90
N VAL A 10 -26.80 -1.66 -12.24
CA VAL A 10 -27.12 -1.50 -10.81
C VAL A 10 -28.61 -1.18 -10.70
N PHE A 11 -29.40 -2.08 -10.12
CA PHE A 11 -30.78 -1.80 -9.71
C PHE A 11 -30.78 -1.17 -8.32
N ILE A 12 -30.95 0.15 -8.24
CA ILE A 12 -31.17 0.86 -6.98
C ILE A 12 -32.66 0.84 -6.67
N GLY A 13 -33.07 -0.05 -5.76
CA GLY A 13 -34.40 -0.04 -5.18
C GLY A 13 -34.49 0.89 -3.97
N GLY A 14 -35.34 1.91 -4.04
CA GLY A 14 -35.97 2.55 -2.87
C GLY A 14 -35.38 3.90 -2.40
N CYS A 15 -36.07 4.99 -2.75
CA CYS A 15 -35.79 6.36 -2.28
C CYS A 15 -35.98 6.56 -0.76
N LYS A 16 -34.95 7.12 -0.09
CA LYS A 16 -35.03 8.24 0.88
C LYS A 16 -33.63 8.53 1.47
N ASN A 17 -32.89 9.45 0.83
CA ASN A 17 -31.82 10.33 1.36
C ASN A 17 -30.89 10.71 0.21
N ALA A 18 -31.16 11.86 -0.43
CA ALA A 18 -30.40 12.33 -1.60
C ALA A 18 -28.89 12.55 -1.32
N GLY A 19 -28.47 12.62 -0.05
CA GLY A 19 -27.06 12.67 0.35
C GLY A 19 -26.41 11.30 0.64
N GLN A 20 -27.19 10.25 0.96
CA GLN A 20 -26.64 8.91 1.21
C GLN A 20 -26.35 8.18 -0.10
N GLY A 21 -27.22 8.30 -1.11
CA GLY A 21 -27.01 7.61 -2.40
C GLY A 21 -25.76 8.07 -3.17
N ALA A 22 -25.36 9.34 -3.04
CA ALA A 22 -24.19 9.87 -3.72
C ALA A 22 -22.86 9.36 -3.11
N GLU A 23 -22.75 9.36 -1.78
CA GLU A 23 -21.57 8.84 -1.08
C GLU A 23 -21.47 7.32 -1.20
N GLU A 24 -22.61 6.61 -1.14
CA GLU A 24 -22.64 5.17 -1.44
C GLU A 24 -22.16 4.87 -2.86
N LEU A 25 -22.59 5.66 -3.86
CA LEU A 25 -22.14 5.49 -5.24
C LEU A 25 -20.63 5.71 -5.38
N LYS A 26 -20.08 6.76 -4.77
CA LYS A 26 -18.62 7.02 -4.77
C LYS A 26 -17.84 5.88 -4.12
N ALA A 27 -18.35 5.31 -3.01
CA ALA A 27 -17.72 4.17 -2.37
C ALA A 27 -17.74 2.92 -3.28
N ILE A 28 -18.84 2.68 -4.00
CA ILE A 28 -18.94 1.61 -5.01
C ILE A 28 -17.95 1.83 -6.15
N GLU A 29 -17.88 3.04 -6.71
CA GLU A 29 -16.94 3.39 -7.78
C GLU A 29 -15.49 3.18 -7.34
N THR A 30 -15.16 3.59 -6.11
CA THR A 30 -13.83 3.39 -5.52
C THR A 30 -13.50 1.91 -5.38
N PHE A 31 -14.45 1.10 -4.88
CA PHE A 31 -14.30 -0.34 -4.80
C PHE A 31 -14.11 -0.97 -6.18
N GLN A 32 -14.92 -0.60 -7.18
CA GLN A 32 -14.80 -1.12 -8.55
C GLN A 32 -13.47 -0.72 -9.22
N ALA A 33 -12.98 0.49 -8.95
CA ALA A 33 -11.67 0.95 -9.41
C ALA A 33 -10.56 0.10 -8.78
N MET A 34 -10.64 -0.19 -7.48
CA MET A 34 -9.70 -1.07 -6.78
C MET A 34 -9.72 -2.49 -7.37
N MET A 35 -10.89 -3.10 -7.54
CA MET A 35 -11.01 -4.46 -8.09
C MET A 35 -10.53 -4.54 -9.55
N SER A 36 -10.80 -3.51 -10.35
CA SER A 36 -10.27 -3.41 -11.71
C SER A 36 -8.74 -3.27 -11.72
N ALA A 37 -8.20 -2.43 -10.84
CA ALA A 37 -6.76 -2.25 -10.72
C ALA A 37 -6.05 -3.54 -10.25
N PHE A 38 -6.69 -4.36 -9.40
CA PHE A 38 -6.18 -5.70 -9.08
C PHE A 38 -6.15 -6.62 -10.30
N ARG A 39 -7.25 -6.70 -11.05
CA ARG A 39 -7.35 -7.53 -12.26
C ARG A 39 -6.32 -7.13 -13.32
N ASP A 40 -6.19 -5.83 -13.54
CA ASP A 40 -5.39 -5.26 -14.61
C ASP A 40 -3.94 -5.00 -14.17
N LYS A 41 -3.61 -5.31 -12.90
CA LYS A 41 -2.30 -5.08 -12.27
C LYS A 41 -1.85 -3.60 -12.34
N ASP A 42 -2.80 -2.67 -12.28
CA ASP A 42 -2.55 -1.24 -12.40
C ASP A 42 -2.12 -0.63 -11.05
N THR A 43 -0.83 -0.68 -10.78
CA THR A 43 -0.22 -0.08 -9.57
C THR A 43 -0.43 1.42 -9.46
N ASN A 44 -0.64 2.14 -10.56
CA ASN A 44 -0.85 3.59 -10.50
C ASN A 44 -2.21 3.91 -9.90
N THR A 45 -3.24 3.15 -10.31
CA THR A 45 -4.58 3.29 -9.73
C THR A 45 -4.59 2.80 -8.29
N LEU A 46 -3.93 1.68 -7.96
CA LEU A 46 -3.81 1.23 -6.57
C LEU A 46 -3.15 2.29 -5.67
N TRP A 47 -2.06 2.93 -6.14
CA TRP A 47 -1.40 4.02 -5.41
C TRP A 47 -2.33 5.22 -5.17
N LYS A 48 -3.14 5.61 -6.15
CA LYS A 48 -4.10 6.72 -6.01
C LYS A 48 -5.21 6.43 -4.99
N LEU A 49 -5.49 5.16 -4.73
CA LEU A 49 -6.49 4.71 -3.77
C LEU A 49 -5.93 4.59 -2.35
N CYS A 50 -4.60 4.68 -2.16
CA CYS A 50 -3.99 4.72 -0.84
C CYS A 50 -4.45 5.95 -0.05
N ASP A 51 -4.76 5.74 1.22
CA ASP A 51 -4.99 6.85 2.15
C ASP A 51 -3.69 7.63 2.45
N ARG A 52 -3.83 8.83 3.01
CA ARG A 52 -2.68 9.70 3.31
C ARG A 52 -1.65 8.99 4.20
N LYS A 53 -2.09 8.26 5.23
CA LYS A 53 -1.18 7.54 6.14
C LYS A 53 -0.38 6.45 5.43
N THR A 54 -1.00 5.74 4.49
CA THR A 54 -0.34 4.73 3.66
C THR A 54 0.70 5.38 2.76
N THR A 55 0.37 6.50 2.11
CA THR A 55 1.34 7.20 1.26
C THR A 55 2.54 7.75 2.07
N GLU A 56 2.28 8.36 3.23
CA GLU A 56 3.31 8.84 4.18
C GLU A 56 4.21 7.70 4.67
N PHE A 57 3.63 6.53 4.96
CA PHE A 57 4.39 5.36 5.37
C PHE A 57 5.39 4.93 4.28
N PHE A 58 4.95 4.76 3.03
CA PHE A 58 5.85 4.34 1.96
C PHE A 58 6.90 5.40 1.62
N GLN A 59 6.53 6.69 1.70
CA GLN A 59 7.47 7.80 1.55
C GLN A 59 8.56 7.73 2.63
N THR A 60 8.16 7.57 3.89
CA THR A 60 9.08 7.45 5.03
C THR A 60 9.97 6.22 4.88
N LEU A 61 9.40 5.07 4.51
CA LEU A 61 10.16 3.83 4.31
C LEU A 61 11.24 4.00 3.23
N GLY A 62 10.91 4.65 2.11
CA GLY A 62 11.88 4.98 1.06
C GLY A 62 13.06 5.78 1.59
N SER A 63 12.78 6.86 2.34
CA SER A 63 13.84 7.67 2.97
C SER A 63 14.68 6.88 3.96
N GLN A 64 14.07 5.99 4.76
CA GLN A 64 14.81 5.15 5.71
C GLN A 64 15.71 4.13 5.03
N ILE A 65 15.27 3.53 3.92
CA ILE A 65 16.10 2.61 3.14
C ILE A 65 17.28 3.36 2.52
N ASP A 66 17.05 4.55 1.96
CA ASP A 66 18.11 5.35 1.35
C ASP A 66 19.15 5.84 2.38
N GLU A 67 18.67 6.29 3.55
CA GLU A 67 19.53 6.60 4.70
C GLU A 67 20.38 5.37 5.08
N ALA A 68 19.76 4.20 5.22
CA ALA A 68 20.46 2.98 5.58
C ALA A 68 21.52 2.58 4.54
N ARG A 69 21.27 2.77 3.23
CA ARG A 69 22.29 2.57 2.19
C ARG A 69 23.49 3.47 2.36
N ALA A 70 23.26 4.76 2.61
CA ALA A 70 24.35 5.71 2.83
C ALA A 70 25.18 5.35 4.07
N LEU A 71 24.52 4.88 5.13
CA LEU A 71 25.16 4.38 6.35
C LEU A 71 25.98 3.11 6.10
N ILE A 72 25.43 2.14 5.36
CA ILE A 72 26.15 0.92 4.94
C ILE A 72 27.42 1.30 4.17
N GLU A 73 27.28 2.17 3.17
CA GLU A 73 28.40 2.58 2.32
C GLU A 73 29.54 3.21 3.13
N ARG A 74 29.20 4.01 4.14
CA ARG A 74 30.16 4.73 4.99
C ARG A 74 30.77 3.89 6.11
N CYS A 75 30.00 3.02 6.76
CA CYS A 75 30.40 2.38 8.02
C CYS A 75 30.74 0.89 7.92
N TYR A 76 30.36 0.21 6.84
CA TYR A 76 30.53 -1.24 6.72
C TYR A 76 31.76 -1.58 5.85
N PRO A 77 32.50 -2.65 6.20
CA PRO A 77 33.55 -3.18 5.35
C PRO A 77 33.00 -3.63 3.98
N GLU A 78 33.81 -3.51 2.92
CA GLU A 78 33.39 -3.80 1.54
C GLU A 78 32.74 -5.19 1.38
N LYS A 79 33.33 -6.21 2.01
CA LYS A 79 32.84 -7.60 2.00
C LYS A 79 31.45 -7.79 2.62
N GLU A 80 30.98 -6.85 3.45
CA GLU A 80 29.68 -6.93 4.15
C GLU A 80 28.61 -6.04 3.51
N LYS A 81 28.99 -5.09 2.65
CA LYS A 81 28.07 -4.10 2.07
C LYS A 81 26.96 -4.75 1.25
N GLU A 82 27.27 -5.76 0.44
CA GLU A 82 26.27 -6.41 -0.41
C GLU A 82 25.18 -7.10 0.44
N GLY A 83 25.59 -7.86 1.46
CA GLY A 83 24.67 -8.55 2.37
C GLY A 83 23.82 -7.57 3.18
N ALA A 84 24.44 -6.50 3.70
CA ALA A 84 23.72 -5.45 4.43
C ALA A 84 22.71 -4.71 3.53
N ASN A 85 23.06 -4.42 2.28
CA ASN A 85 22.14 -3.81 1.32
C ASN A 85 20.95 -4.73 1.02
N LYS A 86 21.18 -6.03 0.80
CA LYS A 86 20.08 -7.00 0.60
C LYS A 86 19.16 -7.10 1.82
N ALA A 87 19.73 -7.05 3.03
CA ALA A 87 18.98 -7.14 4.29
C ALA A 87 17.96 -5.98 4.50
N ILE A 88 18.16 -4.85 3.80
CA ILE A 88 17.22 -3.70 3.81
C ILE A 88 16.38 -3.59 2.54
N LEU A 89 16.27 -4.66 1.75
CA LEU A 89 15.61 -4.67 0.43
C LEU A 89 16.24 -3.68 -0.56
N GLY A 90 17.55 -3.47 -0.42
CA GLY A 90 18.31 -2.50 -1.18
C GLY A 90 18.42 -2.81 -2.68
N ASP A 91 18.17 -4.06 -3.07
CA ASP A 91 18.10 -4.59 -4.43
C ASP A 91 16.68 -4.54 -5.02
N ILE A 92 15.66 -4.49 -4.18
CA ILE A 92 14.24 -4.47 -4.58
C ILE A 92 13.74 -3.02 -4.75
N VAL A 93 14.04 -2.16 -3.78
CA VAL A 93 13.60 -0.76 -3.82
C VAL A 93 14.63 0.03 -4.65
N PRO A 94 14.26 0.90 -5.60
CA PRO A 94 15.24 1.72 -6.31
C PRO A 94 16.01 2.69 -5.38
N ARG A 95 17.19 3.17 -5.80
CA ARG A 95 17.89 4.28 -5.12
C ARG A 95 17.13 5.59 -5.31
N GLY A 96 17.03 6.39 -4.25
CA GLY A 96 16.26 7.64 -4.28
C GLY A 96 14.75 7.45 -4.53
N ALA A 97 14.22 6.24 -4.31
CA ALA A 97 12.81 5.94 -4.55
C ALA A 97 11.89 6.79 -3.67
N ARG A 98 10.86 7.38 -4.28
CA ARG A 98 9.75 8.06 -3.62
C ARG A 98 8.68 7.05 -3.20
N GLY A 99 7.72 7.47 -2.37
CA GLY A 99 6.71 6.57 -1.78
C GLY A 99 5.99 5.68 -2.80
N LYS A 100 5.63 6.23 -3.96
CA LYS A 100 5.02 5.45 -5.04
C LYS A 100 5.93 4.35 -5.60
N GLU A 101 7.20 4.65 -5.79
CA GLU A 101 8.18 3.70 -6.33
C GLU A 101 8.46 2.58 -5.29
N VAL A 102 8.50 2.93 -4.00
CA VAL A 102 8.59 1.95 -2.89
C VAL A 102 7.34 1.08 -2.84
N PHE A 103 6.14 1.68 -2.95
CA PHE A 103 4.88 0.95 -3.02
C PHE A 103 4.88 -0.06 -4.17
N MET A 104 5.26 0.38 -5.38
CA MET A 104 5.32 -0.49 -6.55
C MET A 104 6.32 -1.64 -6.41
N ALA A 105 7.42 -1.44 -5.67
CA ALA A 105 8.41 -2.47 -5.43
C ALA A 105 7.95 -3.51 -4.39
N LEU A 106 7.16 -3.10 -3.39
CA LEU A 106 6.79 -3.95 -2.25
C LEU A 106 5.39 -4.56 -2.34
N VAL A 107 4.49 -3.91 -3.06
CA VAL A 107 3.12 -4.39 -3.31
C VAL A 107 3.12 -5.06 -4.67
N ASP A 108 3.34 -6.38 -4.68
CA ASP A 108 3.25 -7.19 -5.89
C ASP A 108 1.79 -7.32 -6.35
N PRO A 109 1.40 -6.71 -7.49
CA PRO A 109 0.02 -6.79 -8.00
C PRO A 109 -0.37 -8.20 -8.41
N SER A 110 0.59 -9.07 -8.72
CA SER A 110 0.32 -10.48 -9.05
C SER A 110 0.09 -11.34 -7.82
N ALA A 111 0.62 -10.93 -6.66
CA ALA A 111 0.36 -11.54 -5.36
C ALA A 111 -0.96 -11.06 -4.74
N LEU A 112 -1.48 -9.91 -5.19
CA LEU A 112 -2.84 -9.44 -4.92
C LEU A 112 -3.81 -10.31 -5.74
N ARG A 113 -3.98 -11.57 -5.32
CA ARG A 113 -4.85 -12.52 -6.00
C ARG A 113 -6.28 -12.00 -5.97
N VAL A 114 -6.76 -11.64 -7.15
CA VAL A 114 -8.17 -11.58 -7.56
C VAL A 114 -8.83 -12.87 -7.07
N SER A 115 -9.74 -12.79 -6.09
CA SER A 115 -10.55 -13.92 -5.64
C SER A 115 -11.18 -14.60 -6.87
N PRO A 116 -11.10 -15.94 -7.00
CA PRO A 116 -11.77 -16.63 -8.11
C PRO A 116 -13.30 -16.63 -7.96
N ASP A 117 -13.82 -16.29 -6.78
CA ASP A 117 -15.25 -16.16 -6.54
C ASP A 117 -15.79 -14.89 -7.19
N LYS A 118 -16.75 -15.02 -8.10
CA LYS A 118 -17.41 -13.89 -8.75
C LYS A 118 -18.15 -13.00 -7.74
N ASN A 119 -18.61 -13.56 -6.63
CA ASN A 119 -19.33 -12.83 -5.59
C ASN A 119 -18.42 -11.84 -4.83
N SER A 120 -17.09 -12.04 -4.87
CA SER A 120 -16.11 -11.08 -4.33
C SER A 120 -16.08 -9.74 -5.07
N TYR A 121 -16.69 -9.64 -6.25
CA TYR A 121 -16.74 -8.42 -7.07
C TYR A 121 -18.10 -7.74 -7.04
N LEU A 122 -19.11 -8.39 -6.45
CA LEU A 122 -20.48 -7.92 -6.44
C LEU A 122 -20.77 -7.29 -5.09
N VAL A 123 -21.13 -6.01 -5.09
CA VAL A 123 -21.51 -5.28 -3.87
C VAL A 123 -22.89 -5.78 -3.42
N GLU A 124 -22.96 -6.29 -2.19
CA GLU A 124 -24.21 -6.63 -1.52
C GLU A 124 -24.79 -5.40 -0.79
N LYS A 125 -23.93 -4.70 -0.05
CA LYS A 125 -24.34 -3.58 0.81
C LYS A 125 -23.22 -2.57 0.95
N VAL A 126 -23.60 -1.29 1.05
CA VAL A 126 -22.71 -0.21 1.46
C VAL A 126 -23.24 0.41 2.75
N VAL A 127 -22.34 0.70 3.69
CA VAL A 127 -22.66 1.43 4.93
C VAL A 127 -21.73 2.63 5.00
N VAL A 128 -22.29 3.83 4.85
CA VAL A 128 -21.56 5.09 5.02
C VAL A 128 -21.88 5.68 6.39
N GLY A 129 -20.84 6.05 7.14
CA GLY A 129 -20.97 6.67 8.46
C GLY A 129 -19.79 7.57 8.77
N GLY A 130 -20.05 8.86 8.98
CA GLY A 130 -19.01 9.85 9.22
C GLY A 130 -18.06 9.96 8.02
N ASP A 131 -16.76 9.77 8.27
CA ASP A 131 -15.68 9.77 7.28
C ASP A 131 -15.39 8.37 6.73
N LYS A 132 -16.24 7.37 6.97
CA LYS A 132 -15.99 5.98 6.54
C LYS A 132 -17.10 5.44 5.66
N ALA A 133 -16.70 4.58 4.74
CA ALA A 133 -17.59 3.71 3.98
C ALA A 133 -17.13 2.25 4.10
N LEU A 134 -18.06 1.36 4.40
CA LEU A 134 -17.86 -0.09 4.39
C LEU A 134 -18.60 -0.67 3.18
N VAL A 135 -17.87 -1.33 2.29
CA VAL A 135 -18.43 -2.06 1.15
C VAL A 135 -18.40 -3.54 1.48
N MET A 136 -19.57 -4.16 1.53
CA MET A 136 -19.75 -5.60 1.77
C MET A 136 -20.04 -6.30 0.45
N THR A 137 -19.29 -7.35 0.12
CA THR A 137 -19.48 -8.14 -1.10
C THR A 137 -20.48 -9.27 -0.87
N GLN A 138 -21.04 -9.84 -1.94
CA GLN A 138 -21.89 -11.04 -1.85
C GLN A 138 -21.14 -12.28 -1.34
N ALA A 139 -19.80 -12.26 -1.36
CA ALA A 139 -18.95 -13.26 -0.70
C ALA A 139 -18.75 -12.99 0.81
N SER A 140 -19.46 -12.00 1.38
CA SER A 140 -19.34 -11.54 2.76
C SER A 140 -17.96 -10.95 3.12
N GLU A 141 -17.21 -10.46 2.12
CA GLU A 141 -15.97 -9.71 2.37
C GLU A 141 -16.30 -8.25 2.68
N VAL A 142 -15.50 -7.60 3.53
CA VAL A 142 -15.70 -6.21 3.92
C VAL A 142 -14.47 -5.39 3.56
N PHE A 143 -14.69 -4.33 2.78
CA PHE A 143 -13.68 -3.36 2.41
C PHE A 143 -13.98 -2.03 3.09
N GLU A 144 -13.02 -1.54 3.87
CA GLU A 144 -13.10 -0.24 4.52
C GLU A 144 -12.43 0.83 3.66
N PHE A 145 -13.15 1.92 3.46
CA PHE A 145 -12.68 3.14 2.85
C PHE A 145 -12.87 4.32 3.79
N VAL A 146 -11.95 5.27 3.73
CA VAL A 146 -11.98 6.54 4.47
C VAL A 146 -12.10 7.68 3.47
N HIS A 147 -12.99 8.63 3.74
CA HIS A 147 -13.20 9.80 2.91
C HIS A 147 -12.08 10.83 3.16
N GLU A 148 -11.31 11.13 2.11
CA GLU A 148 -10.31 12.20 2.08
C GLU A 148 -10.71 13.28 1.06
N ASP A 149 -9.93 14.36 0.96
CA ASP A 149 -10.27 15.55 0.16
C ASP A 149 -10.55 15.25 -1.33
N ASP A 150 -9.93 14.21 -1.89
CA ASP A 150 -10.05 13.79 -3.28
C ASP A 150 -10.85 12.48 -3.47
N GLY A 151 -11.57 12.03 -2.44
CA GLY A 151 -12.50 10.89 -2.48
C GLY A 151 -12.18 9.80 -1.46
N PHE A 152 -12.84 8.64 -1.62
CA PHE A 152 -12.62 7.49 -0.75
C PHE A 152 -11.27 6.82 -1.01
N LYS A 153 -10.54 6.53 0.07
CA LYS A 153 -9.21 5.91 0.10
C LYS A 153 -9.19 4.69 0.99
N THR A 154 -8.14 3.88 0.91
CA THR A 154 -8.00 2.67 1.72
C THR A 154 -6.60 2.50 2.29
N ALA A 155 -6.54 1.95 3.51
CA ALA A 155 -5.30 1.51 4.16
C ALA A 155 -4.94 0.04 3.86
N HIS A 156 -5.74 -0.65 3.03
CA HIS A 156 -5.62 -2.08 2.76
C HIS A 156 -4.19 -2.53 2.41
N PHE A 157 -3.48 -1.74 1.61
CA PHE A 157 -2.12 -2.06 1.16
C PHE A 157 -1.08 -1.95 2.28
N LEU A 158 -1.25 -1.00 3.20
CA LEU A 158 -0.37 -0.85 4.35
C LEU A 158 -0.46 -2.08 5.25
N GLU A 159 -1.67 -2.56 5.52
CA GLU A 159 -1.87 -3.77 6.31
C GLU A 159 -1.28 -5.00 5.60
N ALA A 160 -1.50 -5.11 4.29
CA ALA A 160 -0.96 -6.22 3.49
C ALA A 160 0.58 -6.27 3.56
N VAL A 161 1.26 -5.13 3.52
CA VAL A 161 2.72 -5.05 3.68
C VAL A 161 3.15 -5.39 5.10
N LYS A 162 2.49 -4.84 6.13
CA LYS A 162 2.83 -5.11 7.53
C LYS A 162 2.67 -6.58 7.94
N ARG A 163 1.80 -7.32 7.25
CA ARG A 163 1.59 -8.77 7.46
C ARG A 163 2.65 -9.64 6.77
N LYS A 164 3.54 -9.08 5.95
CA LYS A 164 4.59 -9.87 5.30
C LYS A 164 5.63 -10.35 6.32
N PRO A 165 6.10 -11.61 6.23
CA PRO A 165 7.09 -12.14 7.19
C PRO A 165 8.38 -11.33 7.27
N TRP A 166 8.80 -10.69 6.17
CA TRP A 166 10.02 -9.90 6.10
C TRP A 166 9.89 -8.52 6.76
N TYR A 167 8.67 -8.03 7.06
CA TYR A 167 8.46 -6.65 7.50
C TYR A 167 9.13 -6.35 8.85
N SER A 168 8.93 -7.21 9.86
CA SER A 168 9.55 -7.02 11.18
C SER A 168 11.08 -7.04 11.08
N THR A 169 11.64 -7.99 10.34
CA THR A 169 13.08 -8.11 10.09
C THR A 169 13.64 -6.90 9.36
N LEU A 170 12.94 -6.35 8.36
CA LEU A 170 13.35 -5.13 7.68
C LEU A 170 13.45 -3.95 8.66
N MET A 171 12.42 -3.74 9.47
CA MET A 171 12.40 -2.64 10.43
C MET A 171 13.51 -2.77 11.48
N GLU A 172 13.79 -4.00 11.93
CA GLU A 172 14.91 -4.30 12.82
C GLU A 172 16.26 -4.02 12.14
N ASN A 173 16.47 -4.49 10.91
CA ASN A 173 17.70 -4.25 10.16
C ASN A 173 17.99 -2.76 9.95
N LEU A 174 16.96 -1.98 9.58
CA LEU A 174 17.07 -0.52 9.44
C LEU A 174 17.50 0.14 10.76
N LYS A 175 16.93 -0.31 11.88
CA LYS A 175 17.31 0.17 13.22
C LYS A 175 18.76 -0.21 13.56
N THR A 176 19.13 -1.48 13.38
CA THR A 176 20.47 -2.00 13.66
C THR A 176 21.55 -1.28 12.86
N ILE A 177 21.30 -0.96 11.57
CA ILE A 177 22.24 -0.20 10.75
C ILE A 177 22.52 1.19 11.34
N ARG A 178 21.47 1.91 11.76
CA ARG A 178 21.63 3.23 12.41
C ARG A 178 22.45 3.13 13.69
N GLU A 179 22.09 2.19 14.57
CA GLU A 179 22.77 2.00 15.85
C GLU A 179 24.25 1.60 15.67
N ASN A 180 24.55 0.70 14.74
CA ASN A 180 25.92 0.26 14.45
C ASN A 180 26.78 1.41 13.93
N CYS A 181 26.24 2.26 13.06
CA CYS A 181 26.96 3.43 12.58
C CYS A 181 27.19 4.48 13.68
N GLN A 182 26.18 4.76 14.53
CA GLN A 182 26.31 5.72 15.63
C GLN A 182 27.40 5.30 16.64
N LYS A 183 27.44 4.02 17.01
CA LYS A 183 28.46 3.49 17.92
C LYS A 183 29.87 3.60 17.34
N LYS A 184 30.03 3.36 16.03
CA LYS A 184 31.35 3.49 15.35
C LYS A 184 31.83 4.94 15.30
N SER A 185 30.95 5.91 15.07
CA SER A 185 31.32 7.33 15.12
C SER A 185 31.67 7.81 16.54
N GLY A 186 30.99 7.30 17.58
CA GLY A 186 31.32 7.62 18.97
C GLY A 186 32.66 7.07 19.41
N ALA A 187 32.98 5.83 19.01
CA ALA A 187 34.25 5.18 19.35
C ALA A 187 35.48 5.74 18.62
N GLN A 188 35.30 6.48 17.51
CA GLN A 188 36.38 7.24 16.87
C GLN A 188 36.67 8.55 17.61
N ASN A 189 35.65 9.24 18.13
CA ASN A 189 35.83 10.51 18.84
C ASN A 189 36.41 10.35 20.27
N GLU A 190 36.41 9.16 20.86
CA GLU A 190 37.06 8.89 22.16
C GLU A 190 38.53 8.49 22.03
N LYS A 191 39.04 8.32 20.81
CA LYS A 191 40.44 7.96 20.54
C LYS A 191 41.29 9.10 19.97
N ASP A 192 40.64 10.24 19.68
CA ASP A 192 41.26 11.51 19.31
C ASP A 192 41.28 12.45 20.53
#